data_AF-A0A2N1RQH8-F1
#
_entry.id   AF-A0A2N1RQH8-F1
#
_cell.length_a   1.000
_cell.length_b   1.000
_cell.length_c   1.000
_cell.angle_alpha   90.00
_cell.angle_beta   90.00
_cell.angle_gamma   90.00
#
_symmetry.space_group_name_H-M   'P 1'
#
loop_
_entity.id
_entity.type
_entity.pdbx_description
1 polymer ?
#
loop_
_entity_poly.entity_id
_entity_poly.type
_entity_poly.pdbx_seq_one_letter_code
_entity_poly.pdbx_strand_id
1 'polypeptide(L)'
;FEIEAFSKKWQNLFSDYTGYFDGATKTTLANLKNGSLFLNAGSESNDLAGAARIAPLIYFYHNDIELLVKYSREQTMLTHRDPHVIDASEFFARTSVLVLNGEHPVDALKKTARDHFSKSLLSEWTAKRIESKNEDTITTLNNIGLTCHIHQAFPGVIQTIARHENDLKTGLSECISAGGDNAARSITAGIILGSSKYSGELPEEWIKGLRAGERIKNFLN
;
A
#
# COMPACT_ATOMS: atom_id res chain seq x y z
N PHE A 1 13.88 6.57 -10.48
CA PHE A 1 12.48 7.02 -10.59
C PHE A 1 12.53 8.51 -10.70
N GLU A 2 11.83 9.09 -11.68
CA GLU A 2 11.84 10.54 -11.91
C GLU A 2 10.45 11.11 -11.68
N ILE A 3 10.29 11.89 -10.61
CA ILE A 3 8.99 12.38 -10.14
C ILE A 3 8.28 13.23 -11.19
N GLU A 4 9.01 14.04 -11.94
CA GLU A 4 8.44 14.87 -13.00
C GLU A 4 7.91 14.03 -14.17
N ALA A 5 8.69 13.03 -14.61
CA ALA A 5 8.27 12.12 -15.67
C ALA A 5 7.06 11.28 -15.23
N PHE A 6 7.05 10.82 -13.97
CA PHE A 6 5.90 10.14 -13.38
C PHE A 6 4.67 11.04 -13.32
N SER A 7 4.81 12.28 -12.84
CA SER A 7 3.72 13.26 -12.77
C SER A 7 3.12 13.54 -14.14
N LYS A 8 3.95 13.75 -15.17
CA LYS A 8 3.49 13.98 -16.55
C LYS A 8 2.70 12.77 -17.08
N LYS A 9 3.22 11.55 -16.88
CA LYS A 9 2.51 10.31 -17.27
C LYS A 9 1.20 10.13 -16.51
N TRP A 10 1.18 10.46 -15.23
CA TRP A 10 -0.01 10.39 -14.38
C TRP A 10 -1.07 11.42 -14.80
N GLN A 11 -0.68 12.67 -15.10
CA GLN A 11 -1.59 13.68 -15.65
C GLN A 11 -2.17 13.23 -17.00
N ASN A 12 -1.33 12.66 -17.88
CA ASN A 12 -1.78 12.14 -19.17
C ASN A 12 -2.77 11.00 -19.01
N LEU A 13 -2.55 10.08 -18.06
CA LEU A 13 -3.52 9.01 -17.74
C LEU A 13 -4.90 9.60 -17.42
N PHE A 14 -4.97 10.68 -16.64
CA PHE A 14 -6.23 11.30 -16.25
C PHE A 14 -6.84 12.23 -17.31
N SER A 15 -6.19 12.42 -18.46
CA SER A 15 -6.74 13.25 -19.55
C SER A 15 -7.91 12.59 -20.28
N ASP A 16 -7.92 11.26 -20.34
CA ASP A 16 -8.94 10.45 -21.00
C ASP A 16 -9.49 9.31 -20.11
N TYR A 17 -9.14 9.30 -18.82
CA TYR A 17 -9.63 8.29 -17.88
C TYR A 17 -11.15 8.39 -17.70
N THR A 18 -11.84 7.27 -17.91
CA THR A 18 -13.30 7.18 -17.80
C THR A 18 -13.78 6.52 -16.51
N GLY A 19 -12.84 6.11 -15.65
CA GLY A 19 -13.14 5.49 -14.37
C GLY A 19 -13.41 6.49 -13.25
N TYR A 20 -13.41 5.98 -12.02
CA TYR A 20 -13.65 6.80 -10.83
C TYR A 20 -12.48 7.75 -10.53
N PHE A 21 -12.79 9.03 -10.33
CA PHE A 21 -11.84 10.03 -9.82
C PHE A 21 -12.15 10.34 -8.36
N ASP A 22 -11.23 9.98 -7.47
CA ASP A 22 -11.29 10.36 -6.07
C ASP A 22 -11.05 11.88 -5.87
N GLY A 23 -11.32 12.35 -4.65
CA GLY A 23 -11.10 13.73 -4.25
C GLY A 23 -9.61 14.11 -4.27
N ALA A 24 -8.73 13.19 -3.86
CA ALA A 24 -7.29 13.42 -3.79
C ALA A 24 -6.69 13.74 -5.17
N THR A 25 -7.07 12.96 -6.19
CA THR A 25 -6.71 13.12 -7.59
C THR A 25 -7.23 14.44 -8.14
N LYS A 26 -8.52 14.75 -7.93
CA LYS A 26 -9.13 16.00 -8.41
C LYS A 26 -8.41 17.23 -7.84
N THR A 27 -8.18 17.25 -6.53
CA THR A 27 -7.46 18.33 -5.84
C THR A 27 -6.02 18.44 -6.35
N THR A 28 -5.33 17.31 -6.51
CA THR A 28 -3.96 17.29 -7.02
C THR A 28 -3.86 17.85 -8.44
N LEU A 29 -4.74 17.43 -9.34
CA LEU A 29 -4.80 17.94 -10.71
C LEU A 29 -5.10 19.45 -10.73
N ALA A 30 -5.98 19.93 -9.85
CA ALA A 30 -6.25 21.36 -9.72
C ALA A 30 -5.02 22.15 -9.23
N ASN A 31 -4.29 21.65 -8.24
CA ASN A 31 -3.07 22.27 -7.74
C ASN A 31 -1.97 22.33 -8.81
N LEU A 32 -1.76 21.24 -9.57
CA LEU A 32 -0.83 21.20 -10.70
C LEU A 32 -1.22 22.23 -11.78
N LYS A 33 -2.50 22.31 -12.13
CA LYS A 33 -3.03 23.30 -13.08
C LYS A 33 -2.80 24.75 -12.61
N ASN A 34 -2.83 24.98 -11.29
CA ASN A 34 -2.58 26.27 -10.67
C ASN A 34 -1.08 26.57 -10.46
N GLY A 35 -0.18 25.73 -10.97
CA GLY A 35 1.27 25.98 -10.96
C GLY A 35 2.02 25.45 -9.73
N SER A 36 1.38 24.66 -8.87
CA SER A 36 2.12 23.97 -7.81
C SER A 36 3.11 22.97 -8.41
N LEU A 37 4.34 22.98 -7.89
CA LEU A 37 5.36 22.00 -8.25
C LEU A 37 4.96 20.61 -7.73
N PHE A 38 5.44 19.56 -8.40
CA PHE A 38 4.95 18.18 -8.26
C PHE A 38 4.79 17.69 -6.80
N LEU A 39 5.81 17.90 -5.95
CA LEU A 39 5.77 17.45 -4.55
C LEU A 39 4.87 18.31 -3.64
N ASN A 40 4.50 19.51 -4.09
CA ASN A 40 3.62 20.43 -3.36
C ASN A 40 2.17 20.33 -3.84
N ALA A 41 1.92 19.65 -4.94
CA ALA A 41 0.61 19.63 -5.58
C ALA A 41 -0.34 18.58 -4.99
N GLY A 42 0.16 17.56 -4.28
CA GLY A 42 -0.69 16.55 -3.67
C GLY A 42 -1.74 17.14 -2.72
N SER A 43 -2.87 16.45 -2.59
CA SER A 43 -3.95 16.82 -1.68
C SER A 43 -3.59 16.52 -0.21
N GLU A 44 -4.30 17.13 0.73
CA GLU A 44 -4.26 16.77 2.17
C GLU A 44 -5.09 15.51 2.48
N SER A 45 -5.44 14.70 1.48
CA SER A 45 -6.19 13.47 1.73
C SER A 45 -5.37 12.50 2.58
N ASN A 46 -6.02 11.93 3.58
CA ASN A 46 -5.46 10.93 4.47
C ASN A 46 -5.90 9.50 4.10
N ASP A 47 -6.34 9.29 2.86
CA ASP A 47 -6.62 7.94 2.36
C ASP A 47 -5.33 7.16 2.05
N LEU A 48 -5.38 5.84 2.18
CA LEU A 48 -4.22 4.97 2.03
C LEU A 48 -3.80 4.75 0.55
N ALA A 49 -4.60 5.18 -0.43
CA ALA A 49 -4.36 4.83 -1.83
C ALA A 49 -3.02 5.37 -2.35
N GLY A 50 -2.59 6.52 -1.84
CA GLY A 50 -1.26 7.08 -2.11
C GLY A 50 -0.10 6.16 -1.73
N ALA A 51 -0.25 5.39 -0.64
CA ALA A 51 0.77 4.47 -0.11
C ALA A 51 0.67 3.05 -0.71
N ALA A 52 -0.50 2.65 -1.22
CA ALA A 52 -0.73 1.30 -1.73
C ALA A 52 -0.09 1.02 -3.10
N ARG A 53 0.36 2.06 -3.82
CA ARG A 53 0.79 1.99 -5.23
C ARG A 53 2.32 1.97 -5.41
N ILE A 54 3.03 1.38 -4.45
CA ILE A 54 4.50 1.33 -4.38
C ILE A 54 5.11 0.01 -4.88
N ALA A 55 4.31 -0.99 -5.27
CA ALA A 55 4.82 -2.29 -5.73
C ALA A 55 5.90 -2.21 -6.83
N PRO A 56 5.76 -1.36 -7.89
CA PRO A 56 6.82 -1.22 -8.89
C PRO A 56 8.12 -0.65 -8.30
N LEU A 57 8.03 0.26 -7.32
CA LEU A 57 9.21 0.80 -6.67
C LEU A 57 9.93 -0.28 -5.87
N ILE A 58 9.18 -1.09 -5.11
CA ILE A 58 9.74 -2.24 -4.39
C ILE A 58 10.44 -3.18 -5.39
N TYR A 59 9.78 -3.53 -6.50
CA TYR A 59 10.36 -4.40 -7.52
C TYR A 59 11.73 -3.90 -8.03
N PHE A 60 11.82 -2.62 -8.41
CA PHE A 60 13.05 -2.06 -8.98
C PHE A 60 14.12 -1.68 -7.94
N TYR A 61 13.74 -1.33 -6.71
CA TYR A 61 14.63 -0.72 -5.72
C TYR A 61 14.80 -1.53 -4.43
N HIS A 62 14.31 -2.77 -4.33
CA HIS A 62 14.46 -3.59 -3.11
C HIS A 62 15.91 -3.77 -2.64
N ASN A 63 16.90 -3.68 -3.54
CA ASN A 63 18.33 -3.76 -3.22
C ASN A 63 18.95 -2.45 -2.71
N ASP A 64 18.24 -1.32 -2.82
CA ASP A 64 18.66 -0.03 -2.31
C ASP A 64 17.53 0.59 -1.48
N ILE A 65 17.55 0.29 -0.18
CA ILE A 65 16.47 0.67 0.72
C ILE A 65 16.30 2.19 0.82
N GLU A 66 17.38 2.96 0.73
CA GLU A 66 17.33 4.42 0.86
C GLU A 66 16.69 5.05 -0.39
N LEU A 67 17.04 4.57 -1.59
CA LEU A 67 16.33 4.98 -2.81
C LEU A 67 14.87 4.54 -2.82
N LEU A 68 14.58 3.31 -2.39
CA LEU A 68 13.21 2.80 -2.32
C LEU A 68 12.34 3.67 -1.39
N VAL A 69 12.85 3.99 -0.20
CA VAL A 69 12.15 4.83 0.77
C VAL A 69 11.92 6.22 0.20
N LYS A 70 12.96 6.85 -0.34
CA LYS A 70 12.87 8.17 -0.99
C LYS A 70 11.79 8.17 -2.06
N TYR A 71 11.84 7.23 -2.99
CA TYR A 71 10.91 7.18 -4.11
C TYR A 71 9.49 6.80 -3.69
N SER A 72 9.31 5.95 -2.68
CA SER A 72 7.98 5.63 -2.14
C SER A 72 7.33 6.87 -1.53
N ARG A 73 8.10 7.66 -0.75
CA ARG A 73 7.62 8.92 -0.18
C ARG A 73 7.29 9.95 -1.28
N GLU A 74 8.19 10.17 -2.23
CA GLU A 74 7.97 11.11 -3.35
C GLU A 74 6.74 10.73 -4.20
N GLN A 75 6.59 9.44 -4.51
CA GLN A 75 5.47 8.93 -5.29
C GLN A 75 4.13 9.11 -4.58
N THR A 76 4.08 8.90 -3.27
CA THR A 76 2.90 9.15 -2.45
C THR A 76 2.59 10.65 -2.38
N MET A 77 3.60 11.47 -2.06
CA MET A 77 3.53 12.93 -1.94
C MET A 77 2.98 13.63 -3.18
N LEU A 78 3.18 13.06 -4.37
CA LEU A 78 2.62 13.61 -5.61
C LEU A 78 1.11 13.85 -5.51
N THR A 79 0.40 12.98 -4.79
CA THR A 79 -1.08 13.01 -4.72
C THR A 79 -1.64 13.11 -3.29
N HIS A 80 -0.88 12.65 -2.30
CA HIS A 80 -1.28 12.56 -0.90
C HIS A 80 -0.16 13.14 -0.04
N ARG A 81 -0.45 14.27 0.61
CA ARG A 81 0.50 15.01 1.45
C ARG A 81 0.25 14.83 2.94
N ASP A 82 -0.78 14.06 3.32
CA ASP A 82 -0.96 13.67 4.72
C ASP A 82 0.30 12.94 5.22
N PRO A 83 0.90 13.39 6.33
CA PRO A 83 2.17 12.85 6.82
C PRO A 83 2.09 11.36 7.17
N HIS A 84 0.95 10.89 7.68
CA HIS A 84 0.78 9.49 8.02
C HIS A 84 0.72 8.61 6.78
N VAL A 85 0.12 9.10 5.69
CA VAL A 85 0.05 8.36 4.41
C VAL A 85 1.45 8.25 3.79
N ILE A 86 2.23 9.31 3.86
CA ILE A 86 3.64 9.30 3.42
C ILE A 86 4.45 8.31 4.28
N ASP A 87 4.28 8.35 5.60
CA ASP A 87 4.97 7.43 6.51
C ASP A 87 4.53 5.98 6.30
N ALA A 88 3.26 5.74 5.96
CA ALA A 88 2.76 4.42 5.61
C ALA A 88 3.43 3.85 4.35
N SER A 89 3.71 4.68 3.34
CA SER A 89 4.39 4.20 2.13
C SER A 89 5.83 3.76 2.42
N GLU A 90 6.55 4.51 3.26
CA GLU A 90 7.85 4.09 3.77
C GLU A 90 7.76 2.81 4.62
N PHE A 91 6.79 2.74 5.53
CA PHE A 91 6.58 1.59 6.40
C PHE A 91 6.38 0.30 5.59
N PHE A 92 5.49 0.32 4.60
CA PHE A 92 5.24 -0.85 3.76
C PHE A 92 6.41 -1.16 2.82
N ALA A 93 7.14 -0.16 2.34
CA ALA A 93 8.35 -0.38 1.54
C ALA A 93 9.44 -1.13 2.34
N ARG A 94 9.75 -0.67 3.56
CA ARG A 94 10.73 -1.31 4.44
C ARG A 94 10.28 -2.72 4.85
N THR A 95 9.01 -2.89 5.20
CA THR A 95 8.44 -4.20 5.52
C THR A 95 8.58 -5.16 4.34
N SER A 96 8.26 -4.71 3.12
CA SER A 96 8.35 -5.54 1.91
C SER A 96 9.77 -6.06 1.68
N VAL A 97 10.78 -5.21 1.86
CA VAL A 97 12.20 -5.61 1.70
C VAL A 97 12.62 -6.65 2.74
N LEU A 98 12.19 -6.52 3.99
CA LEU A 98 12.46 -7.53 5.02
C LEU A 98 11.84 -8.89 4.63
N VAL A 99 10.59 -8.89 4.17
CA VAL A 99 9.89 -10.10 3.76
C VAL A 99 10.53 -10.74 2.52
N LEU A 100 10.89 -9.95 1.51
CA LEU A 100 11.64 -10.43 0.33
C LEU A 100 12.97 -11.09 0.72
N ASN A 101 13.61 -10.59 1.78
CA ASN A 101 14.85 -11.16 2.32
C ASN A 101 14.62 -12.36 3.26
N GLY A 102 13.39 -12.85 3.36
CA GLY A 102 13.05 -14.11 4.03
C GLY A 102 12.54 -13.98 5.47
N GLU A 103 12.31 -12.77 5.97
CA GLU A 103 11.65 -12.53 7.26
C GLU A 103 10.17 -12.94 7.19
N HIS A 104 9.60 -13.46 8.28
CA HIS A 104 8.16 -13.68 8.36
C HIS A 104 7.40 -12.34 8.35
N PRO A 105 6.22 -12.23 7.69
CA PRO A 105 5.49 -10.97 7.60
C PRO A 105 5.24 -10.28 8.95
N VAL A 106 4.82 -11.01 9.99
CA VAL A 106 4.59 -10.40 11.32
C VAL A 106 5.87 -9.87 11.94
N ASP A 107 6.99 -10.56 11.78
CA ASP A 107 8.26 -10.13 12.36
C ASP A 107 8.87 -8.95 11.59
N ALA A 108 8.69 -8.91 10.27
CA ALA A 108 9.02 -7.76 9.44
C ALA A 108 8.24 -6.50 9.83
N LEU A 109 6.94 -6.65 10.12
CA LEU A 109 6.09 -5.56 10.62
C LEU A 109 6.58 -5.02 11.96
N LYS A 110 6.86 -5.91 12.93
CA LYS A 110 7.40 -5.52 14.24
C LYS A 110 8.73 -4.80 14.13
N LYS A 111 9.64 -5.34 13.30
CA LYS A 111 10.99 -4.79 13.11
C LYS A 111 10.91 -3.40 12.48
N THR A 112 10.10 -3.23 11.44
CA THR A 112 9.89 -1.92 10.80
C THR A 112 9.31 -0.91 11.78
N ALA A 113 8.26 -1.28 12.52
CA ALA A 113 7.63 -0.42 13.52
C ALA A 113 8.63 0.02 14.60
N ARG A 114 9.42 -0.93 15.13
CA ARG A 114 10.40 -0.66 16.19
C ARG A 114 11.58 0.18 15.71
N ASP A 115 12.16 -0.15 14.57
CA ASP A 115 13.45 0.39 14.13
C ASP A 115 13.30 1.77 13.48
N HIS A 116 12.16 2.07 12.86
CA HIS A 116 11.95 3.30 12.07
C HIS A 116 10.78 4.17 12.53
N PHE A 117 9.80 3.60 13.24
CA PHE A 117 8.54 4.28 13.56
C PHE A 117 8.22 4.24 15.06
N SER A 118 9.24 4.08 15.90
CA SER A 118 9.06 4.02 17.35
C SER A 118 8.32 5.26 17.86
N LYS A 119 7.32 5.07 18.73
CA LYS A 119 6.46 6.13 19.30
C LYS A 119 5.59 6.88 18.28
N SER A 120 5.32 6.29 17.11
CA SER A 120 4.33 6.81 16.15
C SER A 120 2.99 6.06 16.26
N LEU A 121 1.92 6.67 15.72
CA LEU A 121 0.62 6.01 15.56
C LEU A 121 0.72 4.70 14.75
N LEU A 122 1.58 4.66 13.73
CA LEU A 122 1.79 3.46 12.93
C LEU A 122 2.35 2.31 13.78
N SER A 123 3.28 2.60 14.69
CA SER A 123 3.79 1.59 15.63
C SER A 123 2.72 1.13 16.62
N GLU A 124 1.89 2.04 17.14
CA GLU A 124 0.80 1.71 18.06
C GLU A 124 -0.26 0.83 17.38
N TRP A 125 -0.71 1.23 16.19
CA TRP A 125 -1.65 0.44 15.38
C TRP A 125 -1.05 -0.92 15.03
N THR A 126 0.24 -0.97 14.69
CA THR A 126 0.92 -2.23 14.35
C THR A 126 0.88 -3.19 15.54
N ALA A 127 1.32 -2.75 16.72
CA ALA A 127 1.32 -3.56 17.93
C ALA A 127 -0.09 -4.07 18.27
N LYS A 128 -1.07 -3.16 18.30
CA LYS A 128 -2.47 -3.47 18.62
C LYS A 128 -3.09 -4.49 17.66
N ARG A 129 -2.69 -4.51 16.39
CA ARG A 129 -3.28 -5.40 15.37
C ARG A 129 -2.58 -6.75 15.28
N ILE A 130 -1.29 -6.81 15.63
CA ILE A 130 -0.58 -8.08 15.83
C ILE A 130 -1.15 -8.86 17.01
N GLU A 131 -1.57 -8.18 18.09
CA GLU A 131 -2.24 -8.83 19.23
C GLU A 131 -3.58 -9.50 18.83
N SER A 132 -4.29 -8.93 17.86
CA SER A 132 -5.55 -9.48 17.32
C SER A 132 -5.35 -10.55 16.24
N LYS A 133 -4.15 -11.11 16.05
CA LYS A 133 -3.89 -12.12 15.01
C LYS A 133 -4.72 -13.41 15.12
N ASN A 134 -5.33 -13.65 16.28
CA ASN A 134 -6.17 -14.83 16.51
C ASN A 134 -7.67 -14.54 16.28
N GLU A 135 -8.04 -13.28 16.05
CA GLU A 135 -9.41 -12.86 15.79
C GLU A 135 -9.81 -13.08 14.32
N ASP A 136 -11.12 -13.13 14.07
CA ASP A 136 -11.71 -13.19 12.74
C ASP A 136 -11.50 -11.88 11.97
N THR A 137 -10.87 -11.95 10.79
CA THR A 137 -10.51 -10.75 10.00
C THR A 137 -11.73 -9.93 9.64
N ILE A 138 -12.80 -10.54 9.15
CA ILE A 138 -14.00 -9.81 8.71
C ILE A 138 -14.59 -9.02 9.88
N THR A 139 -14.78 -9.67 11.03
CA THR A 139 -15.29 -9.06 12.25
C THR A 139 -14.37 -7.95 12.75
N THR A 140 -13.06 -8.19 12.81
CA THR A 140 -12.10 -7.19 13.29
C THR A 140 -12.02 -5.98 12.36
N LEU A 141 -12.08 -6.16 11.04
CA LEU A 141 -12.12 -5.07 10.07
C LEU A 141 -13.42 -4.24 10.20
N ASN A 142 -14.58 -4.88 10.39
CA ASN A 142 -15.83 -4.17 10.65
C ASN A 142 -15.76 -3.33 11.94
N ASN A 143 -15.09 -3.84 12.98
CA ASN A 143 -14.91 -3.11 14.25
C ASN A 143 -13.91 -1.95 14.15
N ILE A 144 -12.90 -2.05 13.29
CA ILE A 144 -11.95 -0.96 13.01
C ILE A 144 -12.63 0.15 12.18
N GLY A 145 -13.45 -0.26 11.21
CA GLY A 145 -14.01 0.59 10.17
C GLY A 145 -13.42 0.24 8.80
N LEU A 146 -14.22 0.53 7.76
CA LEU A 146 -13.96 0.06 6.39
C LEU A 146 -13.76 1.21 5.39
N THR A 147 -13.42 2.41 5.87
CA THR A 147 -13.07 3.54 4.99
C THR A 147 -11.62 3.42 4.50
N CYS A 148 -11.28 4.18 3.46
CA CYS A 148 -9.92 4.28 2.94
C CYS A 148 -9.00 5.15 3.81
N HIS A 149 -9.55 5.88 4.79
CA HIS A 149 -8.77 6.73 5.68
C HIS A 149 -7.75 5.92 6.46
N ILE A 150 -6.54 6.45 6.60
CA ILE A 150 -5.39 5.74 7.14
C ILE A 150 -5.62 5.14 8.54
N HIS A 151 -6.37 5.81 9.40
CA HIS A 151 -6.68 5.35 10.76
C HIS A 151 -7.55 4.07 10.80
N GLN A 152 -8.15 3.68 9.67
CA GLN A 152 -8.90 2.43 9.51
C GLN A 152 -8.19 1.48 8.53
N ALA A 153 -7.76 2.01 7.39
CA ALA A 153 -7.14 1.22 6.33
C ALA A 153 -5.79 0.62 6.77
N PHE A 154 -4.90 1.40 7.37
CA PHE A 154 -3.59 0.89 7.84
C PHE A 154 -3.73 -0.22 8.89
N PRO A 155 -4.44 -0.03 10.02
CA PRO A 155 -4.64 -1.13 10.97
C PRO A 155 -5.35 -2.33 10.35
N GLY A 156 -6.24 -2.10 9.37
CA GLY A 156 -6.85 -3.19 8.62
C GLY A 156 -5.84 -4.01 7.81
N VAL A 157 -4.88 -3.36 7.14
CA VAL A 157 -3.76 -4.06 6.45
C VAL A 157 -2.96 -4.90 7.44
N ILE A 158 -2.58 -4.31 8.59
CA ILE A 158 -1.78 -5.03 9.59
C ILE A 158 -2.53 -6.26 10.11
N GLN A 159 -3.82 -6.13 10.42
CA GLN A 159 -4.59 -7.24 10.96
C GLN A 159 -4.72 -8.38 9.93
N THR A 160 -5.00 -8.06 8.67
CA THR A 160 -5.03 -9.06 7.58
C THR A 160 -3.69 -9.79 7.49
N ILE A 161 -2.57 -9.07 7.44
CA ILE A 161 -1.24 -9.68 7.35
C ILE A 161 -0.95 -10.53 8.60
N ALA A 162 -1.27 -10.03 9.79
CA ALA A 162 -0.96 -10.71 11.03
C ALA A 162 -1.74 -12.01 11.22
N ARG A 163 -3.01 -12.03 10.82
CA ARG A 163 -3.85 -13.25 10.85
C ARG A 163 -3.41 -14.27 9.80
N HIS A 164 -3.04 -13.80 8.61
CA HIS A 164 -2.85 -14.65 7.43
C HIS A 164 -1.40 -14.66 6.92
N GLU A 165 -0.42 -14.49 7.79
CA GLU A 165 0.99 -14.41 7.40
C GLU A 165 1.49 -15.64 6.62
N ASN A 166 0.82 -16.78 6.76
CA ASN A 166 1.12 -18.03 6.06
C ASN A 166 0.02 -18.45 5.06
N ASP A 167 -0.95 -17.59 4.75
CA ASP A 167 -2.06 -17.90 3.84
C ASP A 167 -2.53 -16.66 3.05
N LEU A 168 -1.83 -16.38 1.95
CA LEU A 168 -2.13 -15.27 1.05
C LEU A 168 -3.57 -15.34 0.53
N LYS A 169 -4.01 -16.54 0.11
CA LYS A 169 -5.30 -16.72 -0.56
C LYS A 169 -6.44 -16.35 0.38
N THR A 170 -6.44 -16.91 1.58
CA THR A 170 -7.49 -16.62 2.56
C THR A 170 -7.40 -15.17 3.03
N GLY A 171 -6.19 -14.65 3.28
CA GLY A 171 -6.01 -13.27 3.74
C GLY A 171 -6.55 -12.23 2.76
N LEU A 172 -6.28 -12.38 1.46
CA LEU A 172 -6.84 -11.48 0.45
C LEU A 172 -8.36 -11.67 0.30
N SER A 173 -8.85 -12.91 0.34
CA SER A 173 -10.28 -13.20 0.22
C SER A 173 -11.08 -12.58 1.37
N GLU A 174 -10.61 -12.71 2.62
CA GLU A 174 -11.28 -12.14 3.79
C GLU A 174 -11.18 -10.61 3.82
N CYS A 175 -10.03 -10.04 3.45
CA CYS A 175 -9.84 -8.59 3.37
C CYS A 175 -10.80 -7.92 2.38
N ILE A 176 -11.03 -8.58 1.23
CA ILE A 176 -11.99 -8.14 0.21
C ILE A 176 -13.43 -8.38 0.70
N SER A 177 -13.71 -9.55 1.28
CA SER A 177 -15.05 -9.93 1.76
C SER A 177 -15.56 -9.05 2.90
N ALA A 178 -14.66 -8.48 3.70
CA ALA A 178 -15.02 -7.47 4.70
C ALA A 178 -15.67 -6.22 4.09
N GLY A 179 -15.46 -5.94 2.81
CA GLY A 179 -16.11 -4.84 2.10
C GLY A 179 -15.54 -3.45 2.44
N GLY A 180 -16.38 -2.44 2.18
CA GLY A 180 -16.01 -1.02 2.18
C GLY A 180 -14.96 -0.68 1.14
N ASP A 181 -14.17 0.37 1.40
CA ASP A 181 -13.09 0.80 0.51
C ASP A 181 -11.85 -0.07 0.71
N ASN A 182 -11.89 -1.25 0.12
CA ASN A 182 -10.91 -2.31 0.34
C ASN A 182 -9.75 -2.32 -0.66
N ALA A 183 -9.77 -1.48 -1.70
CA ALA A 183 -8.78 -1.55 -2.78
C ALA A 183 -7.36 -1.30 -2.26
N ALA A 184 -7.14 -0.17 -1.58
CA ALA A 184 -5.83 0.16 -1.01
C ALA A 184 -5.40 -0.85 0.06
N ARG A 185 -6.34 -1.33 0.88
CA ARG A 185 -6.08 -2.32 1.93
C ARG A 185 -5.63 -3.66 1.32
N SER A 186 -6.35 -4.16 0.33
CA SER A 186 -6.08 -5.46 -0.30
C SER A 186 -4.83 -5.43 -1.18
N ILE A 187 -4.57 -4.33 -1.90
CA ILE A 187 -3.32 -4.16 -2.65
C ILE A 187 -2.13 -4.21 -1.69
N THR A 188 -2.17 -3.44 -0.60
CA THR A 188 -1.05 -3.39 0.35
C THR A 188 -0.82 -4.73 1.06
N ALA A 189 -1.89 -5.40 1.50
CA ALA A 189 -1.79 -6.75 2.06
C ALA A 189 -1.20 -7.73 1.04
N GLY A 190 -1.61 -7.63 -0.23
CA GLY A 190 -1.12 -8.47 -1.32
C GLY A 190 0.35 -8.25 -1.64
N ILE A 191 0.87 -7.01 -1.51
CA ILE A 191 2.30 -6.73 -1.65
C ILE A 191 3.09 -7.51 -0.59
N ILE A 192 2.69 -7.42 0.68
CA ILE A 192 3.45 -8.02 1.78
C ILE A 192 3.31 -9.55 1.77
N LEU A 193 2.09 -10.08 1.70
CA LEU A 193 1.85 -11.52 1.67
C LEU A 193 2.42 -12.14 0.38
N GLY A 194 2.29 -11.47 -0.76
CA GLY A 194 2.83 -11.95 -2.04
C GLY A 194 4.36 -11.91 -2.14
N SER A 195 5.02 -11.11 -1.30
CA SER A 195 6.49 -11.09 -1.19
C SER A 195 7.03 -12.24 -0.32
N SER A 196 6.16 -12.87 0.48
CA SER A 196 6.53 -13.88 1.45
C SER A 196 6.59 -15.27 0.82
N LYS A 197 7.72 -15.95 0.99
CA LYS A 197 7.84 -17.37 0.62
C LYS A 197 7.00 -18.31 1.51
N TYR A 198 6.44 -17.81 2.61
CA TYR A 198 5.67 -18.60 3.58
C TYR A 198 4.16 -18.53 3.34
N SER A 199 3.69 -17.53 2.59
CA SER A 199 2.24 -17.26 2.44
C SER A 199 1.58 -18.08 1.33
N GLY A 200 2.34 -18.91 0.61
CA GLY A 200 1.87 -19.67 -0.54
C GLY A 200 1.81 -18.83 -1.82
N GLU A 201 1.44 -19.49 -2.92
CA GLU A 201 1.38 -18.86 -4.24
C GLU A 201 0.01 -18.22 -4.52
N LEU A 202 0.00 -17.23 -5.41
CA LEU A 202 -1.23 -16.70 -5.97
C LEU A 202 -1.96 -17.79 -6.78
N PRO A 203 -3.27 -17.97 -6.57
CA PRO A 203 -4.06 -18.90 -7.36
C PRO A 203 -3.97 -18.57 -8.85
N GLU A 204 -3.72 -19.59 -9.69
CA GLU A 204 -3.53 -19.40 -11.13
C GLU A 204 -4.77 -18.80 -11.78
N GLU A 205 -5.97 -19.14 -11.28
CA GLU A 205 -7.23 -18.57 -11.74
C GLU A 205 -7.31 -17.05 -11.53
N TRP A 206 -6.69 -16.52 -10.46
CA TRP A 206 -6.66 -15.09 -10.21
C TRP A 206 -5.73 -14.38 -11.19
N ILE A 207 -4.57 -14.98 -11.47
CA ILE A 207 -3.61 -14.44 -12.45
C ILE A 207 -4.23 -14.42 -13.85
N LYS A 208 -4.87 -15.53 -14.26
CA LYS A 208 -5.58 -15.65 -15.55
C LYS A 208 -6.77 -14.70 -15.64
N GLY A 209 -7.41 -14.38 -14.51
CA GLY A 209 -8.55 -13.47 -14.44
C GLY A 209 -8.19 -11.97 -14.52
N LEU A 210 -6.92 -11.59 -14.45
CA LEU A 210 -6.50 -10.19 -14.51
C LEU A 210 -6.77 -9.59 -15.91
N ARG A 211 -7.64 -8.58 -15.97
CA ARG A 211 -7.95 -7.84 -17.21
C ARG A 211 -6.70 -7.29 -17.92
N ALA A 212 -5.69 -6.87 -17.15
CA ALA A 212 -4.43 -6.33 -17.66
C ALA A 212 -3.24 -7.30 -17.43
N GLY A 213 -3.50 -8.60 -17.23
CA GLY A 213 -2.48 -9.58 -16.83
C GLY A 213 -1.26 -9.63 -17.75
N GLU A 214 -1.48 -9.78 -19.06
CA GLU A 214 -0.38 -9.80 -20.04
C GLU A 214 0.39 -8.48 -20.09
N ARG A 215 -0.31 -7.34 -19.98
CA ARG A 215 0.34 -6.03 -19.91
C ARG A 215 1.22 -5.90 -18.66
N ILE A 216 0.76 -6.40 -17.50
CA ILE A 216 1.53 -6.40 -16.26
C ILE A 216 2.76 -7.30 -16.39
N LYS A 217 2.61 -8.52 -16.95
CA LYS A 217 3.75 -9.42 -17.20
C LYS A 217 4.82 -8.80 -18.08
N ASN A 218 4.44 -8.02 -19.09
CA ASN A 218 5.39 -7.31 -19.94
C ASN A 218 6.22 -6.25 -19.19
N PHE A 219 5.80 -5.81 -18.01
CA PHE A 219 6.61 -4.92 -17.16
C PHE A 219 7.55 -5.68 -16.20
N LEU A 220 7.39 -7.00 -16.06
CA LEU A 220 8.22 -7.83 -15.18
C LEU A 220 9.42 -8.45 -15.92
N ASN A 221 9.39 -8.46 -17.25
CA ASN A 221 10.43 -9.02 -18.13
C ASN A 221 11.49 -7.98 -18.54
#